data_AF-A0A397E2X6-F1
#
_entry.id   AF-A0A397E2X6-F1
#
_cell.length_a   1.000
_cell.length_b   1.000
_cell.length_c   1.000
_cell.angle_alpha   90.00
_cell.angle_beta   90.00
_cell.angle_gamma   90.00
#
_symmetry.space_group_name_H-M   'P 1'
#
loop_
_entity.id
_entity.type
_entity.pdbx_description
1 polymer ?
#
loop_
_entity_poly.entity_id
_entity_poly.type
_entity_poly.pdbx_seq_one_letter_code
_entity_poly.pdbx_strand_id
1 'polypeptide(L)'
;MAVKETVTAVDFVSKLEHCISVLSPIDKWIKIFQSDRVPVSEVFDAFVHQLPHAIGDIWSLNLHESKYIVAAVKARWEFVYGDAHGVGYLLDPRFVDSGFDSMEFKEDVVDFVVNYPPSDTAPSTNSRRDALSRDLKEFQKYCLKLHSAKGWRLEELKSKKKTVAEFWMLDGQAWPLLRELALRVFNLVASSAASERNFSMHGFIQSKKRNRLSPSTVTKLMYIKTNYNLDDEVGGKDYSSDEYTNSE
;
A
#
# COMPACT_ATOMS: atom_id res chain seq x y z
N MET A 1 0.03 -0.66 44.12
CA MET A 1 0.51 -1.97 43.64
C MET A 1 0.46 -1.96 42.14
N ALA A 2 1.58 -2.20 41.45
CA ALA A 2 1.56 -2.56 40.03
C ALA A 2 2.98 -2.64 39.52
N VAL A 3 3.61 -1.52 39.12
CA VAL A 3 4.79 -1.57 38.24
C VAL A 3 5.93 -2.37 38.84
N LYS A 4 6.35 -2.08 40.08
CA LYS A 4 7.45 -2.81 40.73
C LYS A 4 7.13 -4.31 40.82
N GLU A 5 5.93 -4.68 41.25
CA GLU A 5 5.52 -6.08 41.39
C GLU A 5 5.42 -6.79 40.03
N THR A 6 4.93 -6.09 39.00
CA THR A 6 4.83 -6.61 37.63
C THR A 6 6.20 -6.84 37.02
N VAL A 7 7.14 -5.89 37.14
CA VAL A 7 8.48 -6.03 36.53
C VAL A 7 9.40 -6.97 37.31
N THR A 8 9.15 -7.19 38.60
CA THR A 8 9.89 -8.17 39.40
C THR A 8 9.22 -9.55 39.45
N ALA A 9 8.08 -9.74 38.78
CA ALA A 9 7.40 -11.03 38.75
C ALA A 9 8.26 -12.08 38.04
N VAL A 10 8.25 -13.30 38.54
CA VAL A 10 9.06 -14.42 38.00
C VAL A 10 8.69 -14.73 36.54
N ASP A 11 7.43 -14.47 36.17
CA ASP A 11 6.90 -14.69 34.82
C ASP A 11 6.90 -13.42 33.94
N PHE A 12 7.53 -12.32 34.39
CA PHE A 12 7.54 -11.07 33.64
C PHE A 12 8.19 -11.24 32.26
N VAL A 13 9.34 -11.91 32.20
CA VAL A 13 10.10 -12.10 30.95
C VAL A 13 9.31 -12.97 29.96
N SER A 14 8.73 -14.08 30.41
CA SER A 14 7.95 -14.96 29.53
C SER A 14 6.67 -14.29 29.03
N LYS A 15 6.00 -13.48 29.86
CA LYS A 15 4.88 -12.64 29.41
C LYS A 15 5.32 -11.61 28.37
N LEU A 16 6.47 -10.98 28.55
CA LEU A 16 7.01 -10.02 27.58
C LEU A 16 7.33 -10.70 26.25
N GLU A 17 7.97 -11.86 26.26
CA GLU A 17 8.25 -12.66 25.05
C GLU A 17 6.96 -13.04 24.32
N HIS A 18 5.92 -13.43 25.06
CA HIS A 18 4.59 -13.69 24.51
C HIS A 18 3.96 -12.43 23.89
N CYS A 19 4.03 -11.28 24.55
CA CYS A 19 3.54 -10.02 23.96
C CYS A 19 4.29 -9.66 22.66
N ILE A 20 5.61 -9.87 22.64
CA ILE A 20 6.43 -9.61 21.45
C ILE A 20 6.03 -10.54 20.31
N SER A 21 5.79 -11.83 20.58
CA SER A 21 5.38 -12.79 19.53
C SER A 21 4.03 -12.39 18.91
N VAL A 22 3.08 -11.93 19.73
CA VAL A 22 1.77 -11.42 19.28
C VAL A 22 1.88 -10.13 18.48
N LEU A 23 2.71 -9.18 18.92
CA LEU A 23 2.81 -7.87 18.28
C LEU A 23 3.72 -7.85 17.05
N SER A 24 4.66 -8.80 16.93
CA SER A 24 5.66 -8.81 15.87
C SER A 24 5.07 -8.85 14.44
N PRO A 25 4.05 -9.69 14.12
CA PRO A 25 3.42 -9.66 12.80
C PRO A 25 2.73 -8.32 12.49
N ILE A 26 2.16 -7.68 13.50
CA ILE A 26 1.47 -6.38 13.36
C ILE A 26 2.49 -5.27 13.11
N ASP A 27 3.56 -5.23 13.92
CA ASP A 27 4.65 -4.27 13.77
C ASP A 27 5.33 -4.36 12.40
N LYS A 28 5.52 -5.58 11.88
CA LYS A 28 6.02 -5.79 10.51
C LYS A 28 5.17 -5.06 9.47
N TRP A 29 3.85 -5.21 9.51
CA TRP A 29 2.95 -4.58 8.55
C TRP A 29 2.84 -3.07 8.74
N ILE A 30 2.87 -2.58 9.99
CA ILE A 30 2.94 -1.14 10.27
C ILE A 30 4.19 -0.52 9.62
N LYS A 31 5.36 -1.15 9.78
CA LYS A 31 6.61 -0.68 9.16
C LYS A 31 6.54 -0.68 7.64
N ILE A 32 5.94 -1.71 7.03
CA ILE A 32 5.74 -1.77 5.58
C ILE A 32 4.86 -0.61 5.13
N PHE A 33 3.71 -0.40 5.75
CA PHE A 33 2.74 0.65 5.39
C PHE A 33 3.22 2.08 5.69
N GLN A 34 4.32 2.28 6.40
CA GLN A 34 4.91 3.62 6.54
C GLN A 34 5.66 4.09 5.28
N SER A 35 5.93 3.19 4.32
CA SER A 35 6.55 3.52 3.04
C SER A 35 5.55 4.11 2.05
N ASP A 36 5.97 5.12 1.28
CA ASP A 36 5.15 5.73 0.20
C ASP A 36 4.99 4.83 -1.01
N ARG A 37 5.78 3.75 -1.09
CA ARG A 37 5.88 2.89 -2.28
C ARG A 37 5.00 1.65 -2.18
N VAL A 38 4.20 1.52 -1.12
CA VAL A 38 3.32 0.36 -0.94
C VAL A 38 2.04 0.58 -1.74
N PRO A 39 1.76 -0.25 -2.76
CA PRO A 39 0.50 -0.18 -3.47
C PRO A 39 -0.64 -0.65 -2.56
N VAL A 40 -1.83 -0.08 -2.75
CA VAL A 40 -3.03 -0.43 -1.96
C VAL A 40 -3.40 -1.92 -2.04
N SER A 41 -2.97 -2.63 -3.09
CA SER A 41 -3.11 -4.08 -3.23
C SER A 41 -2.37 -4.89 -2.16
N GLU A 42 -1.21 -4.41 -1.67
CA GLU A 42 -0.48 -5.06 -0.57
C GLU A 42 -1.22 -4.92 0.77
N VAL A 43 -2.05 -3.89 0.93
CA VAL A 43 -2.89 -3.75 2.13
C VAL A 43 -3.96 -4.83 2.15
N PHE A 44 -4.57 -5.12 1.00
CA PHE A 44 -5.52 -6.23 0.87
C PHE A 44 -4.85 -7.56 1.20
N ASP A 45 -3.75 -7.90 0.52
CA ASP A 45 -3.00 -9.15 0.77
C ASP A 45 -2.58 -9.30 2.25
N ALA A 46 -2.15 -8.20 2.88
CA ALA A 46 -1.76 -8.19 4.27
C ALA A 46 -2.90 -8.59 5.21
N PHE A 47 -4.06 -7.95 5.09
CA PHE A 47 -5.18 -8.16 6.00
C PHE A 47 -5.92 -9.47 5.74
N VAL A 48 -6.03 -9.87 4.47
CA VAL A 48 -6.82 -11.03 4.05
C VAL A 48 -6.02 -12.33 4.13
N HIS A 49 -4.71 -12.28 3.90
CA HIS A 49 -3.89 -13.50 3.83
C HIS A 49 -2.77 -13.52 4.87
N GLN A 50 -1.87 -12.54 4.81
CA GLN A 50 -0.58 -12.65 5.48
C GLN A 50 -0.69 -12.51 7.00
N LEU A 51 -1.46 -11.53 7.47
CA LEU A 51 -1.61 -11.26 8.91
C LEU A 51 -2.42 -12.36 9.61
N PRO A 52 -3.57 -12.84 9.08
CA PRO A 52 -4.27 -13.99 9.65
C PRO A 52 -3.39 -15.24 9.74
N HIS A 53 -2.62 -15.54 8.68
CA HIS A 53 -1.70 -16.67 8.67
C HIS A 53 -0.60 -16.52 9.73
N ALA A 54 0.06 -15.36 9.77
CA ALA A 54 1.12 -15.09 10.73
C ALA A 54 0.64 -15.12 12.19
N ILE A 55 -0.62 -14.73 12.46
CA ILE A 55 -1.23 -14.86 13.79
C ILE A 55 -1.52 -16.33 14.11
N GLY A 56 -2.03 -17.09 13.14
CA GLY A 56 -2.30 -18.52 13.27
C GLY A 56 -1.05 -19.35 13.59
N ASP A 57 0.12 -18.92 13.13
CA ASP A 57 1.40 -19.61 13.35
C ASP A 57 2.03 -19.35 14.74
N ILE A 58 1.45 -18.45 15.55
CA ILE A 58 1.96 -18.17 16.90
C ILE A 58 1.55 -19.31 17.83
N TRP A 59 2.45 -20.27 18.02
CA TRP A 59 2.25 -21.45 18.86
C TRP A 59 1.89 -21.15 20.33
N SER A 60 2.28 -19.98 20.84
CA SER A 60 2.05 -19.60 22.23
C SER A 60 0.66 -19.02 22.50
N LEU A 61 -0.16 -18.78 21.47
CA LEU A 61 -1.50 -18.19 21.62
C LEU A 61 -2.48 -19.18 22.22
N ASN A 62 -3.18 -18.76 23.27
CA ASN A 62 -4.36 -19.51 23.72
C ASN A 62 -5.60 -19.17 22.88
N LEU A 63 -6.64 -20.00 23.02
CA LEU A 63 -7.87 -19.86 22.23
C LEU A 63 -8.59 -18.52 22.44
N HIS A 64 -8.53 -17.96 23.65
CA HIS A 64 -9.19 -16.69 23.96
C HIS A 64 -8.45 -15.52 23.29
N GLU A 65 -7.13 -15.49 23.40
CA GLU A 65 -6.28 -14.50 22.73
C GLU A 65 -6.42 -14.58 21.22
N SER A 66 -6.34 -15.79 20.65
CA SER A 66 -6.50 -15.99 19.21
C SER A 66 -7.84 -15.44 18.70
N LYS A 67 -8.96 -15.76 19.39
CA LYS A 67 -10.28 -15.21 19.04
C LYS A 67 -10.33 -13.70 19.14
N TYR A 68 -9.75 -13.12 20.20
CA TYR A 68 -9.72 -11.68 20.40
C TYR A 68 -8.92 -10.98 19.28
N ILE A 69 -7.73 -11.48 18.97
CA ILE A 69 -6.84 -10.88 17.96
C ILE A 69 -7.48 -10.98 16.57
N VAL A 70 -8.02 -12.15 16.20
CA VAL A 70 -8.71 -12.33 14.91
C VAL A 70 -9.90 -11.37 14.80
N ALA A 71 -10.70 -11.22 15.87
CA ALA A 71 -11.80 -10.26 15.89
C ALA A 71 -11.31 -8.80 15.76
N ALA A 72 -10.21 -8.45 16.43
CA ALA A 72 -9.62 -7.11 16.35
C ALA A 72 -9.06 -6.80 14.96
N VAL A 73 -8.39 -7.77 14.32
CA VAL A 73 -7.90 -7.63 12.94
C VAL A 73 -9.06 -7.47 11.97
N LYS A 74 -10.12 -8.27 12.12
CA LYS A 74 -11.33 -8.16 11.30
C LYS A 74 -12.01 -6.80 11.46
N ALA A 75 -12.22 -6.35 12.69
CA ALA A 75 -12.81 -5.03 12.95
C ALA A 75 -11.94 -3.90 12.38
N ARG A 76 -10.61 -4.05 12.42
CA ARG A 76 -9.69 -3.10 11.80
C ARG A 76 -9.80 -3.11 10.28
N TRP A 77 -9.89 -4.29 9.67
CA TRP A 77 -10.08 -4.46 8.22
C TRP A 77 -11.38 -3.78 7.76
N GLU A 78 -12.50 -4.07 8.43
CA GLU A 78 -13.81 -3.45 8.13
C GLU A 78 -13.78 -1.92 8.24
N PHE A 79 -12.96 -1.38 9.16
CA PHE A 79 -12.80 0.07 9.32
C PHE A 79 -11.96 0.71 8.21
N VAL A 80 -10.90 0.04 7.73
CA VAL A 80 -9.98 0.63 6.73
C VAL A 80 -10.34 0.27 5.29
N TYR A 81 -11.11 -0.79 5.08
CA TYR A 81 -11.45 -1.26 3.75
C TYR A 81 -12.21 -0.19 2.97
N GLY A 82 -11.97 -0.19 1.67
CA GLY A 82 -12.63 0.64 0.68
C GLY A 82 -12.33 0.08 -0.70
N ASP A 83 -13.15 0.41 -1.69
CA ASP A 83 -13.14 -0.24 -3.01
C ASP A 83 -11.77 -0.25 -3.68
N ALA A 84 -10.95 0.78 -3.45
CA ALA A 84 -9.58 0.86 -3.97
C ALA A 84 -8.70 -0.34 -3.54
N HIS A 85 -8.92 -0.92 -2.36
CA HIS A 85 -8.20 -2.11 -1.89
C HIS A 85 -8.56 -3.34 -2.73
N GLY A 86 -9.86 -3.61 -2.89
CA GLY A 86 -10.33 -4.74 -3.69
C GLY A 86 -9.95 -4.61 -5.16
N VAL A 87 -10.16 -3.41 -5.73
CA VAL A 87 -9.77 -3.11 -7.12
C VAL A 87 -8.26 -3.21 -7.29
N GLY A 88 -7.48 -2.64 -6.37
CA GLY A 88 -6.02 -2.74 -6.39
C GLY A 88 -5.55 -4.19 -6.37
N TYR A 89 -6.13 -5.02 -5.50
CA TYR A 89 -5.81 -6.44 -5.45
C TYR A 89 -6.18 -7.17 -6.75
N LEU A 90 -7.39 -6.92 -7.29
CA LEU A 90 -7.86 -7.51 -8.55
C LEU A 90 -6.98 -7.15 -9.75
N LEU A 91 -6.42 -5.92 -9.75
CA LEU A 91 -5.62 -5.38 -10.85
C LEU A 91 -4.11 -5.52 -10.65
N ASP A 92 -3.67 -6.24 -9.61
CA ASP A 92 -2.25 -6.47 -9.38
C ASP A 92 -1.81 -7.81 -10.00
N PRO A 93 -0.92 -7.82 -11.02
CA PRO A 93 -0.47 -9.05 -11.65
C PRO A 93 0.31 -9.99 -10.72
N ARG A 94 0.75 -9.51 -9.55
CA ARG A 94 1.38 -10.34 -8.51
C ARG A 94 0.37 -11.25 -7.84
N PHE A 95 -0.89 -10.87 -7.81
CA PHE A 95 -1.97 -11.63 -7.21
C PHE A 95 -2.77 -12.33 -8.31
N VAL A 96 -3.21 -13.55 -8.01
CA VAL A 96 -4.13 -14.29 -8.87
C VAL A 96 -5.49 -14.24 -8.20
N ASP A 97 -6.52 -14.29 -9.02
CA ASP A 97 -7.95 -14.19 -8.73
C ASP A 97 -8.53 -15.21 -7.71
N SER A 98 -7.66 -15.97 -7.04
CA SER A 98 -7.95 -16.98 -6.02
C SER A 98 -7.90 -16.46 -4.57
N GLY A 99 -7.54 -15.20 -4.35
CA GLY A 99 -7.31 -14.65 -3.01
C GLY A 99 -8.46 -13.84 -2.40
N PHE A 100 -9.67 -13.89 -2.95
CA PHE A 100 -10.81 -13.24 -2.31
C PHE A 100 -11.43 -14.13 -1.23
N ASP A 101 -11.84 -13.53 -0.11
CA ASP A 101 -12.46 -14.22 1.03
C ASP A 101 -13.74 -14.97 0.65
N SER A 102 -14.49 -14.44 -0.33
CA SER A 102 -15.69 -15.08 -0.86
C SER A 102 -15.89 -14.75 -2.34
N MET A 103 -16.69 -15.58 -3.02
CA MET A 103 -17.02 -15.35 -4.43
C MET A 103 -17.90 -14.10 -4.58
N GLU A 104 -18.82 -13.87 -3.65
CA GLU A 104 -19.72 -12.72 -3.64
C GLU A 104 -18.93 -11.41 -3.52
N PHE A 105 -17.99 -11.34 -2.58
CA PHE A 105 -17.16 -10.15 -2.40
C PHE A 105 -16.32 -9.84 -3.65
N LYS A 106 -15.82 -10.89 -4.31
CA LYS A 106 -15.13 -10.75 -5.58
C LYS A 106 -16.05 -10.23 -6.69
N GLU A 107 -17.28 -10.75 -6.77
CA GLU A 107 -18.27 -10.28 -7.74
C GLU A 107 -18.60 -8.80 -7.54
N ASP A 108 -18.71 -8.33 -6.30
CA ASP A 108 -18.92 -6.91 -5.99
C ASP A 108 -17.76 -6.04 -6.50
N VAL A 109 -16.50 -6.47 -6.30
CA VAL A 109 -15.32 -5.75 -6.81
C VAL A 109 -15.29 -5.75 -8.34
N VAL A 110 -15.64 -6.88 -8.98
CA VAL A 110 -15.72 -6.98 -10.43
C VAL A 110 -16.82 -6.07 -10.98
N ASP A 111 -17.99 -6.03 -10.33
CA ASP A 111 -19.10 -5.16 -10.72
C ASP A 111 -18.70 -3.69 -10.60
N PHE A 112 -18.00 -3.31 -9.54
CA PHE A 112 -17.43 -1.96 -9.40
C PHE A 112 -16.51 -1.61 -10.57
N VAL A 113 -15.57 -2.50 -10.93
CA VAL A 113 -14.63 -2.27 -12.04
C VAL A 113 -15.37 -2.12 -13.37
N VAL A 114 -16.34 -3.00 -13.65
CA VAL A 114 -17.09 -3.00 -14.90
C VAL A 114 -18.01 -1.78 -15.02
N ASN A 115 -18.57 -1.31 -13.91
CA ASN A 115 -19.41 -0.11 -13.85
C ASN A 115 -18.61 1.20 -13.75
N TYR A 116 -17.28 1.14 -13.67
CA TYR A 116 -16.47 2.33 -13.44
C TYR A 116 -16.68 3.39 -14.55
N PRO A 117 -17.12 4.61 -14.16
CA PRO A 117 -17.48 5.64 -15.12
C PRO A 117 -16.23 6.22 -15.82
N PRO A 118 -16.38 6.81 -17.02
CA PRO A 118 -15.28 7.50 -17.70
C PRO A 118 -14.88 8.81 -17.00
N SER A 119 -15.79 9.42 -16.22
CA SER A 119 -15.54 10.66 -15.47
C SER A 119 -16.56 10.82 -14.36
N ASP A 120 -16.28 11.68 -13.38
CA ASP A 120 -17.17 11.94 -12.23
C ASP A 120 -18.56 12.46 -12.64
N THR A 121 -18.69 13.01 -13.85
CA THR A 121 -19.92 13.64 -14.34
C THR A 121 -20.73 12.77 -15.30
N ALA A 122 -20.20 11.63 -15.76
CA ALA A 122 -20.83 10.83 -16.81
C ALA A 122 -21.00 9.37 -16.39
N PRO A 123 -22.20 8.78 -16.50
CA PRO A 123 -22.42 7.38 -16.16
C PRO A 123 -21.75 6.43 -17.16
N SER A 124 -21.45 5.21 -16.73
CA SER A 124 -20.90 4.16 -17.60
C SER A 124 -21.97 3.64 -18.56
N THR A 125 -21.67 3.63 -19.86
CA THR A 125 -22.54 3.09 -20.92
C THR A 125 -22.40 1.57 -21.01
N ASN A 126 -23.44 0.87 -21.48
CA ASN A 126 -23.39 -0.59 -21.67
C ASN A 126 -22.17 -1.02 -22.51
N SER A 127 -21.85 -0.27 -23.58
CA SER A 127 -20.69 -0.53 -24.44
C SER A 127 -19.36 -0.42 -23.68
N ARG A 128 -19.22 0.55 -22.77
CA ARG A 128 -18.01 0.67 -21.92
C ARG A 128 -17.93 -0.49 -20.92
N ARG A 129 -19.05 -0.86 -20.29
CA ARG A 129 -19.10 -2.02 -19.37
C ARG A 129 -18.65 -3.29 -20.09
N ASP A 130 -19.17 -3.55 -21.29
CA ASP A 130 -18.78 -4.71 -22.08
C ASP A 130 -17.28 -4.68 -22.43
N ALA A 131 -16.73 -3.50 -22.74
CA ALA A 131 -15.31 -3.33 -23.02
C ALA A 131 -14.44 -3.55 -21.77
N LEU A 132 -14.80 -2.99 -20.61
CA LEU A 132 -14.13 -3.23 -19.33
C LEU A 132 -14.18 -4.71 -18.93
N SER A 133 -15.33 -5.37 -19.12
CA SER A 133 -15.47 -6.81 -18.86
C SER A 133 -14.54 -7.65 -19.74
N ARG A 134 -14.38 -7.28 -21.02
CA ARG A 134 -13.42 -7.94 -21.92
C ARG A 134 -11.97 -7.69 -21.48
N ASP A 135 -11.61 -6.44 -21.23
CA ASP A 135 -10.27 -6.07 -20.77
C ASP A 135 -9.89 -6.82 -19.50
N LEU A 136 -10.78 -6.87 -18.51
CA LEU A 136 -10.57 -7.58 -17.25
C LEU A 136 -10.36 -9.08 -17.46
N LYS A 137 -11.19 -9.73 -18.28
CA LYS A 137 -11.04 -11.16 -18.59
C LYS A 137 -9.72 -11.48 -19.28
N GLU A 138 -9.31 -10.66 -20.24
CA GLU A 138 -8.03 -10.83 -20.94
C GLU A 138 -6.84 -10.58 -20.02
N PHE A 139 -6.93 -9.57 -19.13
CA PHE A 139 -5.94 -9.33 -18.10
C PHE A 139 -5.81 -10.52 -17.13
N GLN A 140 -6.92 -11.06 -16.63
CA GLN A 140 -6.90 -12.24 -15.75
C GLN A 140 -6.26 -13.45 -16.44
N LYS A 141 -6.58 -13.70 -17.72
CA LYS A 141 -5.91 -14.75 -18.51
C LYS A 141 -4.40 -14.50 -18.64
N TYR A 142 -3.99 -13.25 -18.82
CA TYR A 142 -2.58 -12.89 -18.84
C TYR A 142 -1.91 -13.20 -17.51
N CYS A 143 -2.52 -12.82 -16.37
CA CYS A 143 -1.99 -13.10 -15.04
C CYS A 143 -1.84 -14.61 -14.80
N LEU A 144 -2.82 -15.42 -15.18
CA LEU A 144 -2.73 -16.89 -15.09
C LEU A 144 -1.54 -17.46 -15.87
N LYS A 145 -1.29 -16.94 -17.09
CA LYS A 145 -0.12 -17.34 -17.89
C LYS A 145 1.18 -16.88 -17.25
N LEU A 146 1.22 -15.66 -16.72
CA LEU A 146 2.37 -15.07 -16.05
C LEU A 146 2.80 -15.92 -14.84
N HIS A 147 1.83 -16.33 -14.00
CA HIS A 147 2.06 -17.20 -12.85
C HIS A 147 2.44 -18.63 -13.25
N SER A 148 1.81 -19.17 -14.29
CA SER A 148 2.12 -20.51 -14.80
C SER A 148 3.54 -20.59 -15.37
N ALA A 149 4.01 -19.53 -16.04
CA ALA A 149 5.34 -19.47 -16.62
C ALA A 149 6.45 -19.31 -15.57
N LYS A 150 6.13 -18.79 -14.37
CA LYS A 150 7.09 -18.46 -13.29
C LYS A 150 8.34 -17.72 -13.80
N GLY A 151 8.13 -16.82 -14.76
CA GLY A 151 9.21 -16.12 -15.47
C GLY A 151 9.70 -14.86 -14.77
N TRP A 152 10.79 -14.29 -15.28
CA TRP A 152 11.45 -13.09 -14.74
C TRP A 152 10.50 -11.90 -14.55
N ARG A 153 9.49 -11.73 -15.40
CA ARG A 153 8.51 -10.63 -15.31
C ARG A 153 7.73 -10.63 -13.99
N LEU A 154 7.33 -11.82 -13.51
CA LEU A 154 6.64 -11.93 -12.21
C LEU A 154 7.60 -11.68 -11.06
N GLU A 155 8.84 -12.18 -11.18
CA GLU A 155 9.87 -12.01 -10.16
C GLU A 155 10.34 -10.56 -10.04
N GLU A 156 10.37 -9.78 -11.12
CA GLU A 156 10.62 -8.33 -11.07
C GLU A 156 9.58 -7.58 -10.24
N LEU A 157 8.30 -7.95 -10.39
CA LEU A 157 7.20 -7.37 -9.63
C LEU A 157 7.27 -7.77 -8.15
N LYS A 158 7.54 -9.05 -7.85
CA LYS A 158 7.68 -9.55 -6.48
C LYS A 158 8.90 -8.97 -5.75
N SER A 159 10.02 -8.84 -6.46
CA SER A 159 11.25 -8.24 -5.94
C SER A 159 11.22 -6.71 -5.89
N LYS A 160 10.11 -6.08 -6.31
CA LYS A 160 9.91 -4.62 -6.33
C LYS A 160 10.96 -3.89 -7.20
N LYS A 161 11.57 -4.59 -8.16
CA LYS A 161 12.42 -3.96 -9.21
C LYS A 161 11.59 -3.16 -10.20
N LYS A 162 10.35 -3.62 -10.42
CA LYS A 162 9.32 -2.94 -11.20
C LYS A 162 8.08 -2.82 -10.33
N THR A 163 7.56 -1.62 -10.19
CA THR A 163 6.32 -1.36 -9.47
C THR A 163 5.11 -1.79 -10.29
N VAL A 164 3.98 -2.00 -9.61
CA VAL A 164 2.72 -2.33 -10.28
C VAL A 164 2.24 -1.18 -11.16
N ALA A 165 2.45 0.07 -10.72
CA ALA A 165 2.18 1.25 -11.53
C ALA A 165 3.01 1.27 -12.83
N GLU A 166 4.31 0.96 -12.77
CA GLU A 166 5.17 0.85 -13.96
C GLU A 166 4.74 -0.27 -14.91
N PHE A 167 4.27 -1.40 -14.37
CA PHE A 167 3.64 -2.44 -15.18
C PHE A 167 2.43 -1.91 -15.94
N TRP A 168 1.50 -1.22 -15.28
CA TRP A 168 0.34 -0.64 -15.95
C TRP A 168 0.73 0.46 -16.95
N MET A 169 1.79 1.22 -16.68
CA MET A 169 2.31 2.22 -17.62
C MET A 169 2.88 1.59 -18.90
N LEU A 170 3.66 0.52 -18.78
CA LEU A 170 4.40 -0.08 -19.89
C LEU A 170 3.65 -1.21 -20.59
N ASP A 171 3.13 -2.18 -19.84
CA ASP A 171 2.51 -3.40 -20.35
C ASP A 171 0.99 -3.30 -20.45
N GLY A 172 0.37 -2.40 -19.66
CA GLY A 172 -1.09 -2.23 -19.59
C GLY A 172 -1.74 -1.71 -20.88
N GLN A 173 -0.98 -1.39 -21.93
CA GLN A 173 -1.50 -0.86 -23.20
C GLN A 173 -2.48 -1.81 -23.89
N ALA A 174 -2.39 -3.11 -23.61
CA ALA A 174 -3.32 -4.12 -24.13
C ALA A 174 -4.75 -4.00 -23.55
N TRP A 175 -4.90 -3.31 -22.41
CA TRP A 175 -6.18 -3.15 -21.69
C TRP A 175 -6.40 -1.67 -21.37
N PRO A 176 -6.68 -0.82 -22.38
CA PRO A 176 -6.62 0.62 -22.23
C PRO A 176 -7.62 1.18 -21.21
N LEU A 177 -8.81 0.59 -21.11
CA LEU A 177 -9.83 1.07 -20.15
C LEU A 177 -9.47 0.65 -18.72
N LEU A 178 -8.96 -0.58 -18.59
CA LEU A 178 -8.52 -1.11 -17.29
C LEU A 178 -7.27 -0.39 -16.78
N ARG A 179 -6.35 -0.04 -17.69
CA ARG A 179 -5.14 0.72 -17.41
C ARG A 179 -5.46 2.09 -16.83
N GLU A 180 -6.48 2.77 -17.35
CA GLU A 180 -6.91 4.06 -16.81
C GLU A 180 -7.27 3.95 -15.32
N LEU A 181 -8.10 2.97 -14.97
CA LEU A 181 -8.50 2.70 -13.60
C LEU A 181 -7.32 2.25 -12.74
N ALA A 182 -6.51 1.32 -13.24
CA ALA A 182 -5.35 0.80 -12.53
C ALA A 182 -4.35 1.91 -12.19
N LEU A 183 -4.02 2.80 -13.13
CA LEU A 183 -3.13 3.92 -12.87
C LEU A 183 -3.71 4.89 -11.84
N ARG A 184 -5.03 5.10 -11.77
CA ARG A 184 -5.64 5.89 -10.70
C ARG A 184 -5.44 5.22 -9.34
N VAL A 185 -5.67 3.91 -9.25
CA VAL A 185 -5.58 3.14 -7.99
C VAL A 185 -4.14 2.99 -7.51
N PHE A 186 -3.19 2.68 -8.40
CA PHE A 186 -1.78 2.45 -8.02
C PHE A 186 -0.96 3.73 -7.84
N ASN A 187 -1.52 4.90 -8.17
CA ASN A 187 -0.95 6.19 -7.79
C ASN A 187 -1.53 6.73 -6.46
N LEU A 188 -2.44 6.00 -5.82
CA LEU A 188 -2.87 6.33 -4.46
C LEU A 188 -1.77 5.97 -3.46
N VAL A 189 -1.54 6.86 -2.51
CA VAL A 189 -0.66 6.58 -1.37
C VAL A 189 -1.47 5.82 -0.31
N ALA A 190 -1.05 4.61 0.02
CA ALA A 190 -1.79 3.72 0.92
C ALA A 190 -1.77 4.16 2.40
N SER A 191 -0.98 5.17 2.77
CA SER A 191 -0.74 5.54 4.16
C SER A 191 -0.67 7.05 4.39
N SER A 192 -1.24 7.48 5.51
CA SER A 192 -1.10 8.84 6.01
C SER A 192 0.32 9.16 6.48
N ALA A 193 1.21 8.17 6.61
CA ALA A 193 2.62 8.38 6.97
C ALA A 193 3.33 9.33 5.99
N ALA A 194 2.94 9.31 4.71
CA ALA A 194 3.40 10.29 3.71
C ALA A 194 3.03 11.73 4.13
N SER A 195 1.78 11.91 4.55
CA SER A 195 1.28 13.18 5.09
C SER A 195 1.96 13.53 6.41
N GLU A 196 2.23 12.56 7.31
CA GLU A 196 2.95 12.79 8.57
C GLU A 196 4.40 13.25 8.34
N ARG A 197 5.08 12.74 7.31
CA ARG A 197 6.38 13.26 6.88
C ARG A 197 6.28 14.69 6.38
N ASN A 198 5.24 15.01 5.60
CA ASN A 198 4.97 16.39 5.18
C ASN A 198 4.68 17.30 6.40
N PHE A 199 3.95 16.82 7.41
CA PHE A 199 3.71 17.57 8.65
C PHE A 199 4.96 17.72 9.52
N SER A 200 5.82 16.71 9.57
CA SER A 200 7.12 16.81 10.24
C SER A 200 8.01 17.86 9.58
N MET A 201 7.98 17.92 8.24
CA MET A 201 8.66 18.96 7.45
C MET A 201 8.04 20.35 7.66
N HIS A 202 6.72 20.43 7.84
CA HIS A 202 6.06 21.67 8.24
C HIS A 202 6.61 22.19 9.58
N GLY A 203 6.89 21.32 10.53
CA GLY A 203 7.56 21.69 11.80
C GLY A 203 8.99 22.23 11.60
N PHE A 204 9.67 21.86 10.52
CA PHE A 204 10.98 22.40 10.14
C PHE A 204 10.88 23.79 9.48
N ILE A 205 9.89 23.99 8.60
CA ILE A 205 9.65 25.26 7.89
C ILE A 205 9.08 26.31 8.87
N GLN A 206 8.09 25.91 9.66
CA GLN A 206 7.43 26.75 10.65
C GLN A 206 7.55 26.11 12.03
N SER A 207 8.59 26.51 12.76
CA SER A 207 8.81 26.08 14.14
C SER A 207 8.36 27.17 15.11
N LYS A 208 8.22 26.84 16.40
CA LYS A 208 7.92 27.82 17.46
C LYS A 208 8.91 29.01 17.49
N LYS A 209 10.16 28.80 17.02
CA LYS A 209 11.20 29.84 16.90
C LYS A 209 11.19 30.58 15.56
N ARG A 210 10.67 29.97 14.48
CA ARG A 210 10.54 30.53 13.12
C ARG A 210 9.07 30.54 12.71
N ASN A 211 8.27 31.44 13.27
CA ASN A 211 6.81 31.46 13.11
C ASN A 211 6.27 32.61 12.23
N ARG A 212 7.13 33.50 11.71
CA ARG A 212 6.74 34.70 10.95
C ARG A 212 6.49 34.45 9.45
N LEU A 213 6.06 33.25 9.07
CA LEU A 213 5.72 32.91 7.69
C LEU A 213 4.20 32.96 7.52
N SER A 214 3.72 33.53 6.41
CA SER A 214 2.30 33.44 6.04
C SER A 214 1.95 32.00 5.64
N PRO A 215 0.70 31.54 5.83
CA PRO A 215 0.27 30.22 5.39
C PRO A 215 0.59 29.95 3.91
N SER A 216 0.37 30.94 3.04
CA SER A 216 0.68 30.84 1.61
C SER A 216 2.17 30.62 1.31
N THR A 217 3.07 31.21 2.10
CA THR A 217 4.53 31.03 1.94
C THR A 217 4.93 29.65 2.41
N VAL A 218 4.35 29.17 3.52
CA VAL A 218 4.61 27.81 4.05
C VAL A 218 4.18 26.75 3.03
N THR A 219 3.01 26.88 2.41
CA THR A 219 2.56 25.95 1.36
C THR A 219 3.52 25.92 0.18
N LYS A 220 4.01 27.08 -0.29
CA LYS A 220 4.98 27.14 -1.40
C LYS A 220 6.32 26.49 -1.04
N LEU A 221 6.83 26.75 0.16
CA LEU A 221 8.07 26.14 0.64
C LEU A 221 7.95 24.63 0.82
N MET A 222 6.80 24.16 1.33
CA MET A 222 6.51 22.73 1.40
C MET A 222 6.50 22.12 0.00
N TYR A 223 5.79 22.73 -0.95
CA TYR A 223 5.77 22.27 -2.34
C TYR A 223 7.17 22.19 -2.94
N ILE A 224 7.98 23.25 -2.82
CA ILE A 224 9.37 23.25 -3.32
C ILE A 224 10.17 22.13 -2.68
N LYS A 225 10.09 21.97 -1.35
CA LYS A 225 10.91 20.99 -0.63
C LYS A 225 10.49 19.54 -0.93
N THR A 226 9.18 19.28 -1.03
CA THR A 226 8.65 17.97 -1.39
C THR A 226 9.08 17.60 -2.82
N ASN A 227 8.94 18.50 -3.79
CA ASN A 227 9.36 18.21 -5.17
C ASN A 227 10.88 18.12 -5.33
N TYR A 228 11.66 18.96 -4.64
CA TYR A 228 13.12 18.87 -4.63
C TYR A 228 13.59 17.49 -4.15
N ASN A 229 12.98 16.96 -3.08
CA ASN A 229 13.33 15.63 -2.59
C ASN A 229 12.90 14.52 -3.57
N LEU A 230 11.80 14.69 -4.32
CA LEU A 230 11.41 13.75 -5.38
C LEU A 230 12.42 13.77 -6.53
N ASP A 231 12.90 14.94 -6.92
CA ASP A 231 13.93 15.08 -7.96
C ASP A 231 15.27 14.49 -7.52
N ASP A 232 15.67 14.61 -6.24
CA ASP A 232 16.86 13.94 -5.71
C ASP A 232 16.70 12.40 -5.65
N GLU A 233 15.49 11.90 -5.35
CA GLU A 233 15.21 10.45 -5.33
C GLU A 233 15.12 9.84 -6.74
N VAL A 234 14.64 10.60 -7.72
CA VAL A 234 14.54 10.20 -9.14
C VAL A 234 15.87 10.45 -9.88
N GLY A 235 16.61 11.47 -9.47
CA GLY A 235 17.85 11.99 -10.06
C GLY A 235 19.13 11.39 -9.49
N GLY A 236 19.08 10.17 -8.94
CA GLY A 236 20.27 9.36 -8.61
C GLY A 236 21.11 8.93 -9.84
N LYS A 237 21.19 9.78 -10.86
CA LYS A 237 22.15 9.76 -11.96
C LYS A 237 22.65 11.19 -12.19
N ASP A 238 23.93 11.37 -11.87
CA ASP A 238 24.82 12.40 -12.36
C ASP A 238 24.38 13.86 -12.19
N TYR A 239 24.58 14.39 -10.98
CA TYR A 239 25.21 15.70 -10.89
C TYR A 239 26.66 15.50 -10.45
N SER A 240 27.54 15.42 -11.46
CA SER A 240 28.94 15.81 -11.32
C SER A 240 28.97 17.09 -10.49
N SER A 241 29.67 17.03 -9.36
CA SER A 241 30.11 18.21 -8.64
C SER A 241 31.06 18.97 -9.56
N ASP A 242 30.50 19.83 -10.41
CA ASP A 242 31.31 20.75 -11.19
C ASP A 242 32.05 21.67 -10.22
N GLU A 243 33.36 21.58 -10.35
CA GLU A 243 34.39 22.27 -9.61
C GLU A 243 34.08 23.77 -9.53
N TYR A 244 33.80 24.26 -8.32
CA TYR A 244 34.13 25.64 -8.01
C TYR A 244 35.65 25.75 -7.93
N THR A 245 36.26 26.00 -9.08
CA THR A 245 37.62 26.52 -9.17
C THR A 245 37.66 27.89 -8.51
N ASN A 246 38.26 27.95 -7.32
CA ASN A 246 38.77 29.21 -6.79
C ASN A 246 39.83 29.72 -7.78
N SER A 247 39.53 30.83 -8.44
CA SER A 247 40.56 31.66 -9.08
C SER A 247 41.14 32.58 -8.01
N GLU A 248 42.46 32.58 -7.96
CA GLU A 248 43.32 33.50 -7.19
C GLU A 248 43.08 34.97 -7.54
#